data_AF-A0A7G1IP27-F1
#
_entry.id   AF-A0A7G1IP27-F1
#
_cell.length_a   1.000
_cell.length_b   1.000
_cell.length_c   1.000
_cell.angle_alpha   90.00
_cell.angle_beta   90.00
_cell.angle_gamma   90.00
#
_symmetry.space_group_name_H-M   'P 1'
#
loop_
_entity.id
_entity.type
_entity.pdbx_description
1 polymer ?
#
loop_
_entity_poly.entity_id
_entity_poly.type
_entity_poly.pdbx_seq_one_letter_code
_entity_poly.pdbx_strand_id
1 'polypeptide(L)'
;MLKALEGGVIYERWQALGGMNSVLGAPTSPEAEAAGAARYVTFAKGAMYWSPETGAQPVTGAIYDAWASLSYERGPLGLPTSAEIQEPLRITQNFQHGVLNFERLTGNITEVVDGITTPLSTQPRAAPRYLPNTSRSQPIR
;
A
#
# COMPACT_ATOMS: atom_id res chain seq x y z
N MET A 1 17.14 5.37 14.28
CA MET A 1 15.71 5.06 14.44
C MET A 1 14.98 6.39 14.64
N LEU A 2 13.85 6.63 13.96
CA LEU A 2 13.03 7.82 14.20
C LEU A 2 12.43 7.69 15.61
N LYS A 3 12.85 8.57 16.54
CA LYS A 3 12.34 8.64 17.92
C LYS A 3 10.81 8.79 17.99
N ALA A 4 10.18 9.24 16.92
CA ALA A 4 8.75 9.55 16.84
C ALA A 4 7.81 8.32 16.68
N LEU A 5 8.35 7.10 16.72
CA LEU A 5 7.53 5.87 16.71
C LEU A 5 7.51 5.15 18.05
N GLU A 6 8.38 5.53 19.00
CA GLU A 6 8.53 4.81 20.26
C GLU A 6 7.24 4.88 21.09
N GLY A 7 6.61 3.72 21.30
CA GLY A 7 5.52 3.51 22.28
C GLY A 7 4.09 3.36 21.72
N GLY A 8 3.89 3.48 20.41
CA GLY A 8 2.58 3.28 19.76
C GLY A 8 2.32 1.83 19.33
N VAL A 9 1.05 1.43 19.22
CA VAL A 9 0.64 0.06 18.80
C VAL A 9 1.23 -0.33 17.44
N ILE A 10 1.41 0.64 16.53
CA ILE A 10 2.07 0.41 15.23
C ILE A 10 3.53 -0.02 15.41
N TYR A 11 4.26 0.64 16.31
CA TYR A 11 5.66 0.31 16.55
C TYR A 11 5.82 -1.06 17.22
N GLU A 12 4.99 -1.36 18.21
CA GLU A 12 4.97 -2.69 18.85
C GLU A 12 4.70 -3.80 17.82
N ARG A 13 3.73 -3.58 16.92
CA ARG A 13 3.44 -4.52 15.85
C ARG A 13 4.59 -4.65 14.87
N TRP A 14 5.23 -3.55 14.48
CA TRP A 14 6.42 -3.58 13.61
C TRP A 14 7.58 -4.35 14.24
N GLN A 15 7.82 -4.17 15.54
CA GLN A 15 8.81 -4.96 16.28
C GLN A 15 8.46 -6.44 16.30
N ALA A 16 7.19 -6.79 16.55
CA ALA A 16 6.69 -8.17 16.55
C ALA A 16 6.83 -8.85 15.17
N LEU A 17 6.80 -8.08 14.08
CA LEU A 17 7.05 -8.57 12.71
C LEU A 17 8.54 -8.71 12.37
N GLY A 18 9.45 -8.42 13.31
CA GLY A 18 10.91 -8.51 13.10
C GLY A 18 11.60 -7.16 12.84
N GLY A 19 10.91 -6.05 13.03
CA GLY A 19 11.48 -4.70 12.97
C GLY A 19 12.14 -4.41 11.63
N MET A 20 13.43 -4.05 11.64
CA MET A 20 14.20 -3.75 10.43
C MET A 20 14.26 -4.92 9.44
N ASN A 21 14.15 -6.16 9.94
CA ASN A 21 14.16 -7.38 9.14
C ASN A 21 12.75 -7.82 8.69
N SER A 22 11.71 -7.07 9.09
CA SER A 22 10.33 -7.36 8.69
C SER A 22 10.10 -7.09 7.21
N VAL A 23 8.92 -7.51 6.74
CA VAL A 23 8.41 -7.22 5.39
C VAL A 23 8.31 -5.71 5.10
N LEU A 24 8.19 -4.88 6.14
CA LEU A 24 8.07 -3.43 6.02
C LEU A 24 9.42 -2.71 5.90
N GLY A 25 10.47 -3.24 6.55
CA GLY A 25 11.78 -2.62 6.62
C GLY A 25 11.81 -1.37 7.52
N ALA A 26 12.67 -0.40 7.18
CA ALA A 26 12.87 0.81 7.99
C ALA A 26 11.64 1.72 7.96
N PRO A 27 11.23 2.31 9.10
CA PRO A 27 10.24 3.38 9.10
C PRO A 27 10.76 4.61 8.37
N THR A 28 9.89 5.26 7.59
CA THR A 28 10.20 6.45 6.79
C THR A 28 9.42 7.69 7.21
N SER A 29 8.39 7.53 8.05
CA SER A 29 7.63 8.63 8.65
C SER A 29 7.46 8.47 10.16
N PRO A 30 7.14 9.55 10.88
CA PRO A 30 6.42 9.49 12.15
C PRO A 30 5.03 8.86 11.98
N GLU A 31 4.37 8.53 13.09
CA GLU A 31 2.94 8.20 13.09
C GLU A 31 2.09 9.44 12.77
N ALA A 32 1.13 9.29 11.87
CA ALA A 32 0.27 10.36 11.38
C ALA A 32 -1.21 9.94 11.38
N GLU A 33 -2.11 10.92 11.28
CA GLU A 33 -3.56 10.70 11.20
C GLU A 33 -3.99 10.20 9.82
N ALA A 34 -4.84 9.18 9.81
CA ALA A 34 -5.56 8.70 8.63
C ALA A 34 -7.06 9.07 8.75
N ALA A 35 -7.94 8.48 7.93
CA ALA A 35 -9.38 8.72 8.05
C ALA A 35 -9.95 8.33 9.43
N GLY A 36 -10.83 9.17 9.96
CA GLY A 36 -11.48 8.94 11.25
C GLY A 36 -10.48 8.92 12.42
N ALA A 37 -10.56 7.89 13.26
CA ALA A 37 -9.65 7.70 14.40
C ALA A 37 -8.38 6.90 14.03
N ALA A 38 -8.19 6.57 12.75
CA ALA A 38 -7.08 5.73 12.32
C ALA A 38 -5.74 6.49 12.30
N ARG A 39 -4.66 5.73 12.42
CA ARG A 39 -3.28 6.20 12.39
C ARG A 39 -2.49 5.36 11.40
N TYR A 40 -1.41 5.91 10.86
CA TYR A 40 -0.53 5.15 9.97
C TYR A 40 0.92 5.59 10.09
N VAL A 41 1.81 4.69 9.66
CA VAL A 41 3.25 4.92 9.49
C VAL A 41 3.66 4.36 8.15
N THR A 42 4.45 5.11 7.38
CA THR A 42 5.09 4.59 6.18
C THR A 42 6.44 3.99 6.50
N PHE A 43 6.76 2.93 5.76
CA PHE A 43 8.02 2.19 5.84
C PHE A 43 8.63 2.08 4.44
N ALA A 44 9.87 1.62 4.37
CA ALA A 44 10.61 1.51 3.11
C ALA A 44 9.93 0.60 2.07
N LYS A 45 9.12 -0.38 2.51
CA LYS A 45 8.48 -1.39 1.64
C LYS A 45 6.94 -1.40 1.71
N GLY A 46 6.33 -0.41 2.35
CA GLY A 46 4.87 -0.35 2.51
C GLY A 46 4.45 0.59 3.64
N ALA A 47 3.29 0.33 4.23
CA ALA A 47 2.77 1.08 5.37
C ALA A 47 2.16 0.14 6.41
N MET A 48 2.04 0.62 7.64
CA MET A 48 1.19 -0.01 8.65
C MET A 48 0.09 0.96 9.03
N TYR A 49 -1.15 0.50 8.98
CA TYR A 49 -2.33 1.24 9.39
C TYR A 49 -2.91 0.62 10.66
N TRP A 50 -3.40 1.46 11.56
CA TRP A 50 -4.05 1.05 12.80
C TRP A 50 -5.36 1.80 12.99
N SER A 51 -6.36 1.10 13.50
CA SER A 51 -7.55 1.70 14.12
C SER A 51 -8.00 0.84 15.31
N PRO A 52 -8.88 1.36 16.18
CA PRO A 52 -9.48 0.55 17.24
C PRO A 52 -10.23 -0.69 16.73
N GLU A 53 -10.74 -0.63 15.50
CA GLU A 53 -11.57 -1.66 14.89
C GLU A 53 -10.75 -2.76 14.20
N THR A 54 -9.68 -2.39 13.50
CA THR A 54 -8.91 -3.32 12.65
C THR A 54 -7.58 -3.76 13.26
N GLY A 55 -7.12 -3.06 14.30
CA GLY A 55 -5.77 -3.23 14.83
C GLY A 55 -4.69 -2.81 13.83
N ALA A 56 -3.43 -3.09 14.16
CA ALA A 56 -2.29 -2.68 13.33
C ALA A 56 -2.02 -3.72 12.22
N GLN A 57 -2.27 -3.34 10.98
CA GLN A 57 -2.13 -4.22 9.81
C GLN A 57 -1.11 -3.66 8.80
N PRO A 58 -0.13 -4.48 8.37
CA PRO A 58 0.82 -4.10 7.33
C PRO A 58 0.17 -4.22 5.94
N VAL A 59 0.49 -3.30 5.03
CA VAL A 59 0.13 -3.36 3.61
C VAL A 59 1.41 -3.13 2.82
N THR A 60 1.78 -4.06 1.94
CA THR A 60 3.06 -4.04 1.24
C THR A 60 2.93 -4.35 -0.26
N GLY A 61 4.02 -4.11 -0.99
CA GLY A 61 4.18 -4.54 -2.38
C GLY A 61 3.05 -4.14 -3.31
N ALA A 62 2.68 -5.06 -4.21
CA ALA A 62 1.70 -4.79 -5.27
C ALA A 62 0.29 -4.51 -4.72
N ILE A 63 -0.08 -5.09 -3.58
CA ILE A 63 -1.36 -4.81 -2.91
C ILE A 63 -1.38 -3.38 -2.38
N TYR A 64 -0.28 -2.89 -1.79
CA TYR A 64 -0.18 -1.51 -1.35
C TYR A 64 -0.32 -0.52 -2.52
N ASP A 65 0.34 -0.79 -3.65
CA ASP A 65 0.25 0.04 -4.85
C ASP A 65 -1.17 0.06 -5.44
N ALA A 66 -1.85 -1.09 -5.46
CA ALA A 66 -3.25 -1.16 -5.88
C ALA A 66 -4.16 -0.39 -4.95
N TRP A 67 -4.05 -0.59 -3.64
CA TRP A 67 -4.85 0.11 -2.65
C TRP A 67 -4.61 1.63 -2.70
N ALA A 68 -3.38 2.06 -2.97
CA ALA A 68 -3.05 3.46 -3.25
C ALA A 68 -3.81 4.03 -4.44
N SER A 69 -3.88 3.28 -5.55
CA SER A 69 -4.66 3.69 -6.74
C SER A 69 -6.16 3.83 -6.46
N LEU A 70 -6.65 3.14 -5.42
CA LEU A 70 -8.02 3.20 -4.95
C LEU A 70 -8.24 4.28 -3.88
N SER A 71 -7.30 5.21 -3.68
CA SER A 71 -7.37 6.27 -2.66
C SER A 71 -7.25 5.79 -1.21
N TYR A 72 -6.54 4.68 -1.00
CA TYR A 72 -6.22 4.14 0.33
C TYR A 72 -7.46 3.93 1.20
N GLU A 73 -7.41 4.33 2.47
CA GLU A 73 -8.47 4.16 3.45
C GLU A 73 -9.70 5.02 3.18
N ARG A 74 -9.58 6.03 2.32
CA ARG A 74 -10.69 6.85 1.83
C ARG A 74 -11.37 6.23 0.61
N GLY A 75 -10.80 5.14 0.10
CA GLY A 75 -11.30 4.38 -1.03
C GLY A 75 -12.46 3.43 -0.70
N PRO A 76 -12.95 2.71 -1.71
CA PRO A 76 -14.06 1.77 -1.55
C PRO A 76 -13.75 0.62 -0.57
N LEU A 77 -12.47 0.24 -0.42
CA LEU A 77 -12.07 -0.88 0.43
C LEU A 77 -12.01 -0.53 1.92
N GLY A 78 -11.78 0.73 2.28
CA GLY A 78 -11.49 1.13 3.66
C GLY A 78 -10.13 0.65 4.17
N LEU A 79 -10.01 0.44 5.49
CA LEU A 79 -8.77 0.03 6.15
C LEU A 79 -8.50 -1.48 5.99
N PRO A 80 -7.23 -1.90 5.99
CA PRO A 80 -6.88 -3.32 6.07
C PRO A 80 -7.35 -3.95 7.39
N THR A 81 -7.88 -5.17 7.33
CA THR A 81 -8.34 -5.98 8.47
C THR A 81 -7.46 -7.20 8.73
N SER A 82 -6.55 -7.51 7.83
CA SER A 82 -5.53 -8.55 7.99
C SER A 82 -4.19 -8.10 7.41
N ALA A 83 -3.12 -8.80 7.79
CA ALA A 83 -1.90 -8.85 6.98
C ALA A 83 -2.16 -9.61 5.66
N GLU A 84 -1.19 -9.57 4.76
CA GLU A 84 -1.19 -10.41 3.55
C GLU A 84 -1.23 -11.91 3.91
N ILE A 85 -2.17 -12.62 3.29
CA ILE A 85 -2.29 -14.07 3.32
C ILE A 85 -1.51 -14.61 2.13
N GLN A 86 -0.43 -15.33 2.41
CA GLN A 86 0.49 -15.85 1.40
C GLN A 86 0.04 -17.24 0.94
N GLU A 87 -0.42 -17.35 -0.31
CA GLU A 87 -0.75 -18.62 -0.96
C GLU A 87 0.26 -18.91 -2.09
N PRO A 88 0.37 -20.16 -2.58
CA PRO A 88 1.36 -20.53 -3.59
C PRO A 88 1.26 -19.74 -4.89
N LEU A 89 0.04 -19.41 -5.34
CA LEU A 89 -0.21 -18.70 -6.60
C LEU A 89 -0.80 -17.31 -6.41
N ARG A 90 -1.21 -16.95 -5.19
CA ARG A 90 -1.91 -15.72 -4.89
C ARG A 90 -1.41 -15.09 -3.59
N ILE A 91 -1.51 -13.77 -3.48
CA ILE A 91 -1.47 -13.05 -2.21
C ILE A 91 -2.82 -12.38 -2.03
N THR A 92 -3.43 -12.57 -0.88
CA THR A 92 -4.76 -12.01 -0.57
C THR A 92 -4.66 -11.08 0.63
N GLN A 93 -5.34 -9.93 0.60
CA GLN A 93 -5.47 -9.08 1.77
C GLN A 93 -6.90 -8.62 1.97
N ASN A 94 -7.39 -8.74 3.20
CA ASN A 94 -8.73 -8.32 3.58
C ASN A 94 -8.73 -6.86 4.01
N PHE A 95 -9.79 -6.15 3.60
CA PHE A 95 -10.10 -4.79 3.97
C PHE A 95 -11.52 -4.73 4.56
N GLN A 96 -11.91 -3.59 5.14
CA GLN A 96 -13.22 -3.42 5.79
C GLN A 96 -14.40 -3.74 4.87
N HIS A 97 -14.27 -3.42 3.58
CA HIS A 97 -15.36 -3.51 2.61
C HIS A 97 -15.04 -4.39 1.41
N GLY A 98 -13.93 -5.12 1.44
CA GLY A 98 -13.55 -5.96 0.32
C GLY A 98 -12.20 -6.64 0.47
N VAL A 99 -11.70 -7.14 -0.66
CA VAL A 99 -10.48 -7.94 -0.74
C VAL A 99 -9.67 -7.50 -1.95
N LEU A 100 -8.35 -7.44 -1.80
CA LEU A 100 -7.42 -7.41 -2.92
C LEU A 100 -6.74 -8.77 -3.07
N ASN A 101 -6.75 -9.30 -4.29
CA ASN A 101 -6.06 -10.51 -4.67
C ASN A 101 -4.98 -10.18 -5.70
N PHE A 102 -3.74 -10.57 -5.43
CA PHE A 102 -2.62 -10.48 -6.35
C PHE A 102 -2.25 -11.87 -6.87
N GLU A 103 -2.35 -12.07 -8.18
CA GLU A 103 -1.94 -13.31 -8.85
C GLU A 103 -0.44 -13.30 -9.13
N ARG A 104 0.31 -14.22 -8.53
CA ARG A 104 1.79 -14.24 -8.60
C ARG A 104 2.32 -14.51 -10.00
N LEU A 105 1.61 -15.32 -10.79
CA LEU A 105 2.06 -15.74 -12.11
C LEU A 105 1.93 -14.63 -13.15
N THR A 106 0.89 -13.81 -13.04
CA THR A 106 0.57 -12.79 -14.05
C THR A 106 0.82 -11.38 -13.57
N GLY A 107 0.92 -11.16 -12.26
CA GLY A 107 0.96 -9.84 -11.65
C GLY A 107 -0.39 -9.12 -11.63
N ASN A 108 -1.47 -9.82 -12.01
CA ASN A 108 -2.80 -9.23 -12.05
C ASN A 108 -3.31 -9.00 -10.62
N ILE A 109 -4.02 -7.89 -10.43
CA ILE A 109 -4.72 -7.61 -9.19
C ILE A 109 -6.22 -7.59 -9.46
N THR A 110 -6.99 -8.22 -8.58
CA THR A 110 -8.44 -8.09 -8.57
C THR A 110 -8.90 -7.52 -7.24
N GLU A 111 -9.83 -6.57 -7.33
CA GLU A 111 -10.62 -6.08 -6.22
C GLU A 111 -11.93 -6.86 -6.16
N VAL A 112 -12.33 -7.27 -4.96
CA VAL A 112 -13.64 -7.89 -4.72
C VAL A 112 -14.39 -7.06 -3.69
N VAL A 113 -15.45 -6.38 -4.12
CA VAL A 113 -16.36 -5.57 -3.27
C VAL A 113 -17.78 -6.04 -3.55
N ASP A 114 -18.56 -6.32 -2.50
CA ASP A 114 -19.94 -6.82 -2.59
C ASP A 114 -20.12 -8.03 -3.54
N GLY A 115 -19.09 -8.89 -3.64
CA GLY A 115 -19.07 -10.05 -4.53
C GLY A 115 -18.76 -9.74 -6.00
N ILE A 116 -18.57 -8.47 -6.36
CA ILE A 116 -18.18 -8.04 -7.71
C ILE A 116 -16.66 -8.09 -7.82
N THR A 117 -16.15 -8.91 -8.73
CA THR A 117 -14.71 -8.99 -9.03
C THR A 117 -14.35 -8.02 -10.15
N THR A 118 -13.49 -7.05 -9.85
CA THR A 118 -13.00 -6.06 -10.80
C THR A 118 -11.49 -6.20 -10.97
N PRO A 119 -10.97 -6.44 -12.19
CA PRO A 119 -9.54 -6.41 -12.42
C PRO A 119 -9.02 -4.97 -12.33
N LEU A 120 -8.03 -4.75 -11.46
CA LEU A 120 -7.30 -3.50 -11.41
C LEU A 120 -6.20 -3.56 -12.46
N SER A 121 -6.24 -2.63 -13.41
CA SER A 121 -5.13 -2.47 -14.35
C SER A 121 -3.95 -1.90 -13.57
N THR A 122 -2.97 -2.73 -13.25
CA THR A 122 -1.68 -2.30 -12.67
C THR A 122 -0.89 -1.57 -13.73
N GLN A 123 -1.33 -0.38 -14.13
CA GLN A 123 -0.46 0.48 -14.91
C GLN A 123 0.69 0.86 -13.96
N PRO A 124 1.93 0.39 -14.20
CA PRO A 124 3.05 0.80 -13.36
C PRO A 124 3.05 2.32 -13.36
N ARG A 125 3.23 2.93 -12.17
CA ARG A 125 3.33 4.39 -11.99
C ARG A 125 4.11 4.93 -13.19
N ALA A 126 3.40 5.62 -14.09
CA ALA A 126 4.04 6.09 -15.31
C ALA A 126 5.26 6.90 -14.87
N ALA A 127 6.45 6.44 -15.24
CA ALA A 127 7.65 7.24 -15.05
C ALA A 127 7.35 8.62 -15.65
N PRO A 128 7.73 9.74 -14.98
CA PRO A 128 7.46 11.05 -15.52
C PRO A 128 7.96 11.09 -16.97
N ARG A 129 7.04 11.34 -17.91
CA ARG A 129 7.39 11.50 -19.32
C ARG A 129 8.32 12.70 -19.42
N TYR A 130 9.62 12.46 -19.45
CA TYR A 130 10.56 13.42 -19.98
C TYR A 130 10.24 13.56 -21.46
N LEU A 131 9.50 14.60 -21.82
CA LEU A 131 9.35 15.01 -23.21
C LEU A 131 10.75 15.39 -23.71
N PRO A 132 11.31 14.74 -24.76
CA PRO A 132 12.48 15.28 -25.40
C PRO A 132 12.07 16.62 -26.02
N ASN A 133 12.65 17.70 -25.50
CA ASN A 133 12.53 19.03 -26.08
C ASN A 133 13.17 19.02 -27.48
N THR A 134 12.39 18.68 -28.50
CA THR A 134 12.76 18.93 -29.89
C THR A 134 12.32 20.34 -30.24
N SER A 135 13.11 21.31 -29.77
CA SER A 135 13.07 22.65 -30.32
C SER A 135 13.45 22.54 -31.80
N ARG A 136 12.44 22.68 -32.65
CA ARG A 136 12.56 22.63 -34.10
C ARG A 136 13.02 24.02 -34.55
N SER A 137 14.34 24.24 -34.65
CA SER A 137 14.88 25.41 -35.33
C SER A 137 14.72 25.24 -36.84
N GLN A 138 13.91 26.11 -37.45
CA GLN A 138 13.77 26.23 -38.90
C GLN A 138 15.10 26.66 -39.55
N PRO A 139 15.40 26.24 -40.79
CA PRO A 139 16.50 26.85 -41.55
C PRO A 139 16.08 28.24 -42.04
N ILE A 140 16.88 29.26 -41.70
CA ILE A 140 16.79 30.62 -42.25
C ILE A 140 17.24 30.55 -43.72
N ARG A 141 16.41 31.12 -44.61
CA ARG A 141 16.77 31.43 -46.01
C ARG A 141 17.62 32.68 -46.08
#